data_AF-A0A5C5S045-F1
#
_entry.id   AF-A0A5C5S045-F1
#
_cell.length_a   1.000
_cell.length_b   1.000
_cell.length_c   1.000
_cell.angle_alpha   90.00
_cell.angle_beta   90.00
_cell.angle_gamma   90.00
#
_symmetry.space_group_name_H-M   'P 1'
#
loop_
_entity.id
_entity.type
_entity.pdbx_description
1 polymer ?
#
loop_
_entity_poly.entity_id
_entity_poly.type
_entity_poly.pdbx_seq_one_letter_code
_entity_poly.pdbx_strand_id
1 'polypeptide(L)'
;MSNEVKSVLLAVGVPFAGVLGGIVYLSDSEFTVLGFPVLFAWLFLWMPLTSLCMHLAWCLFDRADFEELERADLAADRAARESGAEAA
;
A
#
# COMPACT_ATOMS: atom_id res chain seq x y z
N MET A 1 17.69 -4.11 7.90
CA MET A 1 16.86 -3.62 6.78
C MET A 1 15.71 -2.83 7.37
N SER A 2 15.77 -1.51 7.19
CA SER A 2 14.74 -0.56 7.63
C SER A 2 13.39 -1.04 7.13
N ASN A 3 12.43 -1.05 8.04
CA ASN A 3 11.17 -1.70 7.83
C ASN A 3 10.39 -1.03 6.65
N GLU A 4 10.71 0.22 6.28
CA GLU A 4 10.24 0.93 5.08
C GLU A 4 10.50 0.16 3.78
N VAL A 5 11.71 -0.40 3.64
CA VAL A 5 12.11 -1.17 2.45
C VAL A 5 11.26 -2.42 2.31
N LYS A 6 10.83 -3.02 3.44
CA LYS A 6 9.95 -4.20 3.43
C LYS A 6 8.54 -3.83 2.99
N SER A 7 8.04 -2.64 3.37
CA SER A 7 6.75 -2.14 2.92
C SER A 7 6.72 -1.91 1.41
N VAL A 8 7.75 -1.24 0.89
CA VAL A 8 7.88 -1.01 -0.56
C VAL A 8 8.02 -2.34 -1.32
N LEU A 9 8.82 -3.28 -0.79
CA LEU A 9 8.93 -4.63 -1.37
C LEU A 9 7.62 -5.41 -1.35
N LEU A 10 6.80 -5.26 -0.31
CA LEU A 10 5.49 -5.91 -0.27
C LEU A 10 4.55 -5.25 -1.28
N ALA A 11 4.43 -3.91 -1.23
CA ALA A 11 3.52 -3.14 -2.07
C ALA A 11 3.83 -3.24 -3.57
N VAL A 12 5.11 -3.38 -3.95
CA VAL A 12 5.53 -3.46 -5.36
C VAL A 12 5.85 -4.89 -5.78
N GLY A 13 6.49 -5.66 -4.90
CA GLY A 13 6.92 -7.03 -5.20
C GLY A 13 5.75 -7.99 -5.35
N VAL A 14 4.70 -7.85 -4.53
CA VAL A 14 3.50 -8.70 -4.63
C VAL A 14 2.75 -8.50 -5.95
N PRO A 15 2.38 -7.27 -6.38
CA PRO A 15 1.76 -7.08 -7.69
C PRO A 15 2.66 -7.47 -8.85
N PHE A 16 3.96 -7.20 -8.76
CA PHE A 16 4.89 -7.58 -9.83
C PHE A 16 4.98 -9.10 -10.01
N ALA A 17 5.21 -9.85 -8.92
CA ALA A 17 5.22 -11.30 -8.93
C ALA A 17 3.86 -11.86 -9.36
N GLY A 18 2.80 -11.16 -9.02
CA GLY A 18 1.43 -11.47 -9.36
C GLY A 18 1.06 -11.45 -10.83
N VAL A 19 1.43 -10.36 -11.49
CA VAL A 19 1.21 -10.16 -12.92
C VAL A 19 2.10 -11.12 -13.70
N LEU A 20 3.38 -11.23 -13.35
CA LEU A 20 4.30 -12.17 -14.00
C LEU A 20 3.88 -13.62 -13.81
N GLY A 21 3.51 -13.99 -12.58
CA GLY A 21 3.01 -15.33 -12.27
C GLY A 21 1.74 -15.66 -13.07
N GLY A 22 0.83 -14.70 -13.16
CA GLY A 22 -0.36 -14.82 -14.01
C GLY A 22 -0.02 -15.07 -15.47
N ILE A 23 0.86 -14.26 -16.03
CA ILE A 23 1.27 -14.39 -17.44
C ILE A 23 1.96 -15.73 -17.66
N VAL A 24 2.95 -16.12 -16.84
CA VAL A 24 3.70 -17.36 -17.02
C VAL A 24 2.81 -18.60 -16.82
N TYR A 25 1.87 -18.56 -15.88
CA TYR A 25 1.01 -19.70 -15.57
C TYR A 25 -0.16 -19.85 -16.55
N LEU A 26 -0.71 -18.73 -17.03
CA LEU A 26 -1.92 -18.71 -17.86
C LEU A 26 -1.62 -18.47 -19.34
N SER A 27 -0.35 -18.25 -19.74
CA SER A 27 0.02 -17.99 -21.14
C SER A 27 -0.35 -19.11 -22.10
N ASP A 28 -0.32 -20.36 -21.63
CA ASP A 28 -0.64 -21.55 -22.41
C ASP A 28 -2.06 -22.08 -22.14
N SER A 29 -2.82 -21.38 -21.30
CA SER A 29 -4.12 -21.89 -20.85
C SER A 29 -5.23 -21.50 -21.85
N GLU A 30 -5.81 -22.49 -22.54
CA GLU A 30 -7.00 -22.29 -23.38
C GLU A 30 -8.30 -22.14 -22.56
N PHE A 31 -8.18 -22.05 -21.24
CA PHE A 31 -9.32 -21.90 -20.35
C PHE A 31 -10.03 -20.57 -20.59
N THR A 32 -11.32 -20.65 -20.87
CA THR A 32 -12.18 -19.48 -21.05
C THR A 32 -13.26 -19.47 -19.98
N VAL A 33 -13.46 -18.31 -19.36
CA VAL A 33 -14.55 -18.06 -18.41
C VAL A 33 -15.61 -17.25 -19.15
N LEU A 34 -16.80 -17.82 -19.33
CA LEU A 34 -17.91 -17.20 -20.09
C LEU A 34 -17.53 -16.78 -21.52
N GLY A 35 -16.57 -17.48 -22.15
CA GLY A 35 -16.06 -17.16 -23.49
C GLY A 35 -14.95 -16.12 -23.53
N PHE A 36 -14.52 -15.59 -22.37
CA PHE A 36 -13.38 -14.68 -22.27
C PHE A 36 -12.14 -15.41 -21.72
N PRO A 37 -10.92 -15.02 -22.12
CA PRO A 37 -9.69 -15.57 -21.57
C PRO A 37 -9.66 -15.51 -20.04
N VAL A 38 -9.30 -16.62 -19.39
CA VAL A 38 -9.17 -16.71 -17.92
C VAL A 38 -8.18 -15.69 -17.34
N LEU A 39 -7.25 -15.19 -18.16
CA LEU A 39 -6.33 -14.11 -17.82
C LEU A 39 -7.06 -12.85 -17.30
N PHE A 40 -8.25 -12.55 -17.82
CA PHE A 40 -9.04 -11.40 -17.36
C PHE A 40 -9.60 -11.62 -15.95
N ALA A 41 -10.04 -12.84 -15.63
CA ALA A 41 -10.49 -13.18 -14.28
C ALA A 41 -9.33 -13.08 -13.28
N TRP A 42 -8.13 -13.50 -13.68
CA TRP A 42 -6.90 -13.32 -12.90
C TRP A 42 -6.57 -11.84 -12.65
N LEU A 43 -6.63 -10.99 -13.68
CA LEU A 43 -6.46 -9.55 -13.52
C LEU A 43 -7.53 -8.93 -12.59
N PHE A 44 -8.77 -9.39 -12.66
CA PHE A 44 -9.81 -8.97 -11.72
C PHE A 44 -9.52 -9.40 -10.28
N LEU A 45 -8.92 -10.58 -10.07
CA LEU A 45 -8.43 -11.02 -8.75
C LEU A 45 -7.30 -10.11 -8.23
N TRP A 46 -6.52 -9.50 -9.12
CA TRP A 46 -5.47 -8.56 -8.74
C TRP A 46 -5.98 -7.24 -8.17
N MET A 47 -7.19 -6.80 -8.51
CA MET A 47 -7.79 -5.57 -7.98
C MET A 47 -7.97 -5.56 -6.45
N PRO A 48 -8.62 -6.57 -5.83
CA PRO A 48 -8.69 -6.63 -4.37
C PRO A 48 -7.32 -6.91 -3.74
N LEU A 49 -6.45 -7.64 -4.44
CA LEU A 49 -5.13 -7.99 -3.90
C LEU A 49 -4.18 -6.79 -3.83
N THR A 50 -4.19 -5.90 -4.83
CA THR A 50 -3.45 -4.62 -4.77
C THR A 50 -4.00 -3.70 -3.70
N SER A 51 -5.33 -3.60 -3.58
CA SER A 51 -5.97 -2.84 -2.50
C SER A 51 -5.57 -3.38 -1.13
N LEU A 52 -5.57 -4.70 -0.94
CA LEU A 52 -5.10 -5.36 0.28
C LEU A 52 -3.61 -5.10 0.52
N CYS A 53 -2.79 -5.11 -0.53
CA CYS A 53 -1.36 -4.85 -0.42
C CYS A 53 -1.09 -3.43 0.11
N MET A 54 -1.84 -2.44 -0.40
CA MET A 54 -1.77 -1.06 0.06
C MET A 54 -2.30 -0.92 1.48
N HIS A 55 -3.37 -1.64 1.83
CA HIS A 55 -3.92 -1.66 3.17
C HIS A 55 -2.96 -2.32 4.19
N LEU A 56 -2.27 -3.38 3.81
CA LEU A 56 -1.25 -4.03 4.63
C LEU A 56 0.00 -3.15 4.79
N ALA A 57 0.41 -2.44 3.74
CA ALA A 57 1.47 -1.44 3.82
C ALA A 57 1.11 -0.34 4.82
N TRP A 58 -0.14 0.15 4.80
CA TRP A 58 -0.62 1.12 5.78
C TRP A 58 -0.62 0.56 7.22
N CYS A 59 -1.19 -0.63 7.43
CA CYS A 59 -1.32 -1.24 8.75
C CYS A 59 0.02 -1.62 9.39
N LEU A 60 1.01 -2.03 8.59
CA LEU A 60 2.31 -2.48 9.10
C LEU A 60 3.36 -1.38 9.15
N PHE A 61 3.23 -0.32 8.35
CA PHE A 61 4.27 0.67 8.12
C PHE A 61 3.85 2.08 8.49
N ASP A 62 2.82 2.59 7.83
CA ASP A 62 2.47 4.01 7.84
C ASP A 62 1.87 4.47 9.18
N ARG A 63 1.33 3.53 9.98
CA ARG A 63 0.68 3.87 11.26
C ARG A 63 1.62 4.53 12.27
N ALA A 64 2.89 4.13 12.32
CA ALA A 64 3.84 4.67 13.29
C ALA A 64 4.32 6.07 12.91
N ASP A 65 4.64 6.27 11.62
CA ASP A 65 5.12 7.55 11.09
C ASP A 65 4.01 8.62 11.12
N PHE A 66 2.77 8.22 10.83
CA PHE A 66 1.61 9.12 10.90
C PHE A 66 1.36 9.63 12.32
N GLU A 67 1.47 8.76 13.33
CA GLU A 67 1.27 9.13 14.74
C GLU A 67 2.39 10.04 15.26
N GLU A 68 3.60 9.92 14.72
CA GLU A 68 4.73 10.80 15.07
C GLU A 68 4.58 12.20 14.46
N LEU A 69 4.15 12.29 13.19
CA LEU A 69 3.81 13.54 12.52
C LEU A 69 2.68 14.29 13.23
N GLU A 70 1.60 13.59 13.61
CA GLU A 70 0.47 14.21 14.31
C GLU A 70 0.88 14.76 15.68
N ARG A 71 1.73 14.04 16.44
CA ARG A 71 2.28 14.55 17.70
C ARG A 71 3.19 15.75 17.52
N ALA A 72 4.00 15.77 16.45
CA ALA A 72 4.86 16.91 16.14
C ALA A 72 4.04 18.17 15.78
N ASP A 73 2.97 18.01 14.99
CA ASP A 73 2.08 19.11 14.61
C ASP A 73 1.32 19.67 15.83
N LEU A 74 0.82 18.81 16.72
CA LEU A 74 0.19 19.22 17.98
C LEU A 74 1.18 19.94 18.93
N ALA A 75 2.45 19.53 18.94
CA ALA A 75 3.49 20.20 19.72
C ALA A 75 3.82 21.59 19.12
N ALA A 76 3.85 21.70 17.80
CA ALA A 76 4.07 22.95 17.09
C ALA A 76 2.92 23.95 17.31
N ASP A 77 1.65 23.51 17.25
CA ASP A 77 0.49 24.36 17.54
C ASP A 77 0.51 24.88 18.98
N ARG A 78 0.87 24.04 19.96
CA ARG A 78 1.02 24.47 21.35
C ARG A 78 2.09 25.54 21.51
N ALA A 79 3.27 25.34 20.94
CA ALA A 79 4.37 26.31 21.00
C ALA A 79 3.98 27.66 20.34
N ALA A 80 3.25 27.62 19.23
CA ALA A 80 2.73 28.82 18.56
C ALA A 80 1.71 29.59 19.42
N ARG A 81 0.85 28.89 20.18
CA ARG A 81 -0.10 29.53 21.11
C ARG A 81 0.59 30.15 22.33
N GLU A 82 1.59 29.47 22.89
CA GLU A 82 2.33 29.95 24.05
C GLU A 82 3.13 31.21 23.71
N SER A 83 3.86 31.19 22.58
CA SER A 83 4.59 32.36 22.09
C SER A 83 3.69 33.55 21.72
N GLY A 84 2.49 33.30 21.18
CA GLY A 84 1.49 34.34 20.93
C GLY A 84 0.88 34.93 22.19
N ALA A 85 0.81 34.15 23.28
CA ALA A 85 0.34 34.62 24.59
C ALA A 85 1.42 35.41 25.35
N GLU A 86 2.70 35.08 25.18
CA GLU A 86 3.82 35.84 25.78
C GLU A 86 4.08 37.19 25.09
N ALA A 87 3.63 37.33 23.83
CA ALA A 87 3.78 38.55 23.04
C ALA A 87 2.62 39.56 23.19
N ALA A 88 1.56 39.21 23.93
CA ALA A 88 0.35 40.02 24.17
C ALA A 88 0.32 40.62 25.57
#